data_AF-A0A2I0PR11-F1
#
_entry.id   AF-A0A2I0PR11-F1
#
_cell.length_a   1.000
_cell.length_b   1.000
_cell.length_c   1.000
_cell.angle_alpha   90.00
_cell.angle_beta   90.00
_cell.angle_gamma   90.00
#
_symmetry.space_group_name_H-M   'P 1'
#
loop_
_entity.id
_entity.type
_entity.pdbx_description
1 polymer ?
#
loop_
_entity_poly.entity_id
_entity_poly.type
_entity_poly.pdbx_seq_one_letter_code
_entity_poly.pdbx_strand_id
1 'polypeptide(L)' 'MAKEIKQLVVGITREGEIVVKSGRGKMYPVQKSADLEFTCEDLFKDVEKELFATIDTEAQPWECISIE' A
#
# COMPACT_ATOMS: atom_id res chain seq x y z
N MET A 1 -13.15 4.87 -12.27
CA MET A 1 -11.77 5.01 -11.76
C MET A 1 -10.89 4.04 -12.54
N ALA A 2 -9.58 4.25 -12.59
CA ALA A 2 -8.69 3.24 -13.16
C ALA A 2 -8.77 1.98 -12.29
N LYS A 3 -8.83 0.79 -12.89
CA LYS A 3 -8.93 -0.50 -12.18
C LYS A 3 -7.88 -0.59 -11.06
N GLU A 4 -6.66 -0.23 -11.40
CA GLU A 4 -5.53 -0.19 -10.50
C GLU A 4 -4.99 1.23 -10.36
N ILE A 5 -4.48 1.55 -9.17
CA ILE A 5 -3.78 2.80 -8.92
C ILE A 5 -2.52 2.57 -8.09
N LYS A 6 -1.42 3.20 -8.51
CA LYS A 6 -0.16 3.20 -7.77
C LYS A 6 -0.09 4.36 -6.80
N GLN A 7 0.29 4.11 -5.56
CA GLN A 7 0.42 5.13 -4.51
C GLN A 7 1.66 4.86 -3.64
N LEU A 8 2.24 5.92 -3.09
CA LEU A 8 3.43 5.82 -2.23
C LEU A 8 3.06 5.14 -0.91
N VAL A 9 3.80 4.11 -0.51
CA VAL A 9 3.69 3.49 0.81
C VAL A 9 4.37 4.39 1.84
N VAL A 10 3.66 4.71 2.92
CA VAL A 10 4.18 5.53 4.02
C VAL A 10 4.18 4.80 5.37
N GLY A 11 3.64 3.59 5.41
CA GLY A 11 3.71 2.74 6.60
C GLY A 11 2.76 1.56 6.56
N ILE A 12 2.73 0.81 7.66
CA ILE A 12 1.80 -0.29 7.92
C ILE A 12 1.15 -0.07 9.29
N THR A 13 -0.16 -0.28 9.40
CA THR A 13 -0.87 -0.19 10.68
C THR A 13 -0.59 -1.43 11.53
N ARG A 14 -0.92 -1.36 12.83
CA ARG A 14 -0.81 -2.54 13.72
C ARG A 14 -1.73 -3.69 13.31
N GLU A 15 -2.81 -3.38 12.59
CA GLU A 15 -3.77 -4.37 12.07
C GLU A 15 -3.34 -4.95 10.72
N GLY A 16 -2.19 -4.51 10.19
CA GLY A 16 -1.61 -5.01 8.94
C GLY A 16 -2.11 -4.32 7.68
N GLU A 17 -2.79 -3.19 7.79
CA GLU A 17 -3.19 -2.38 6.64
C GLU A 17 -2.02 -1.56 6.10
N ILE A 18 -1.94 -1.40 4.78
CA ILE A 18 -0.92 -0.58 4.13
C ILE A 18 -1.39 0.86 4.11
N VAL A 19 -0.62 1.77 4.71
CA VAL A 19 -0.90 3.20 4.66
C VAL A 19 -0.23 3.77 3.42
N VAL A 20 -1.01 4.37 2.54
CA VAL A 20 -0.52 4.97 1.30
C VAL A 20 -0.77 6.47 1.26
N LYS A 21 0.05 7.21 0.51
CA LYS A 21 -0.11 8.63 0.20
C LYS A 21 -0.46 8.79 -1.27
N SER A 22 -1.61 9.41 -1.52
CA SER A 22 -2.04 9.74 -2.87
C SER A 22 -1.13 10.77 -3.55
N GLY A 23 -1.10 10.78 -4.88
CA GLY A 23 -0.54 11.90 -5.65
C GLY A 23 -1.17 13.27 -5.35
N ARG A 24 -2.32 13.32 -4.66
CA ARG A 24 -2.96 14.56 -4.16
C ARG A 24 -2.62 14.88 -2.70
N GLY A 25 -1.72 14.13 -2.08
CA GLY A 25 -1.24 14.33 -0.71
C GLY A 25 -2.12 13.74 0.39
N LYS A 26 -3.31 13.20 0.08
CA LYS A 26 -4.16 12.52 1.06
C LYS A 26 -3.58 11.15 1.41
N MET A 27 -3.48 10.85 2.70
CA MET A 27 -3.09 9.53 3.23
C MET A 27 -4.32 8.72 3.64
N TYR A 28 -4.30 7.41 3.40
CA TYR A 28 -5.37 6.50 3.80
C TYR A 28 -4.85 5.05 3.93
N PRO A 29 -5.47 4.23 4.78
CA PRO A 29 -5.17 2.81 4.86
C PRO A 29 -5.84 2.05 3.70
N VAL A 30 -5.22 0.94 3.31
CA VAL A 30 -5.70 0.00 2.29
C VAL A 30 -5.52 -1.40 2.82
N GLN A 31 -6.50 -2.27 2.61
CA GLN A 31 -6.43 -3.64 3.09
C GLN A 31 -5.31 -4.38 2.34
N LYS A 32 -4.46 -5.10 3.07
CA LYS A 32 -3.42 -5.93 2.46
C LYS A 32 -4.07 -7.18 1.87
N SER A 33 -3.76 -7.51 0.61
CA SER A 33 -4.23 -8.77 0.02
C SER A 33 -3.71 -9.97 0.83
N ALA A 34 -4.49 -11.05 0.84
CA ALA A 34 -4.16 -12.27 1.59
C ALA A 34 -2.84 -12.89 1.09
N ASP A 35 -2.59 -12.79 -0.21
CA ASP A 35 -1.39 -13.35 -0.87
C ASP A 35 -0.18 -12.40 -0.83
N LEU A 36 -0.34 -11.16 -0.34
CA LEU A 36 0.75 -10.19 -0.29
C LEU A 36 1.60 -10.36 0.98
N GLU A 37 2.80 -10.92 0.85
CA GLU A 37 3.77 -10.98 1.93
C GLU A 37 4.50 -9.64 2.09
N PHE A 38 3.98 -8.78 2.96
CA PHE A 38 4.60 -7.50 3.31
C PHE A 38 4.46 -7.25 4.81
N THR A 39 5.58 -6.92 5.45
CA THR A 39 5.68 -6.73 6.91
C THR A 39 6.30 -5.38 7.24
N CYS A 40 6.28 -5.02 8.53
CA CYS A 40 6.94 -3.81 9.02
C CYS A 40 8.45 -3.80 8.71
N GLU A 41 9.10 -4.96 8.72
CA GLU A 41 10.54 -5.09 8.48
C GLU A 41 10.91 -4.72 7.04
N ASP A 42 10.02 -4.97 6.08
CA ASP A 42 10.21 -4.64 4.67
C ASP A 42 10.32 -3.13 4.43
N LEU A 43 9.63 -2.30 5.23
CA LEU A 43 9.73 -0.84 5.17
C LEU A 43 11.12 -0.32 5.49
N PHE A 44 11.91 -1.08 6.27
CA PHE A 44 13.23 -0.65 6.75
C PHE A 44 14.38 -1.32 6.00
N LYS A 45 14.10 -2.22 5.04
CA LYS A 45 15.14 -2.90 4.25
C LYS A 45 15.95 -1.92 3.41
N ASP A 46 15.32 -0.86 2.91
CA ASP A 46 15.98 0.14 2.06
C ASP A 46 15.35 1.52 2.30
N VAL A 47 15.82 2.21 3.34
CA VAL A 47 15.26 3.49 3.81
C VAL A 47 15.45 4.66 2.83
N GLU A 48 16.29 4.50 1.81
CA GLU A 48 16.49 5.51 0.76
C GLU A 48 15.55 5.33 -0.43
N LYS A 49 14.87 4.18 -0.53
CA LYS A 49 13.93 3.89 -1.61
C LYS A 49 12.49 4.19 -1.21
N GLU A 50 11.80 4.85 -2.12
CA GLU A 50 10.35 4.99 -2.06
C GLU A 50 9.70 3.68 -2.51
N LEU A 51 8.78 3.15 -1.69
CA LEU A 51 7.98 1.97 -2.02
C LEU A 51 6.63 2.41 -2.56
N PHE A 52 6.14 1.75 -3.62
CA PHE A 52 4.85 2.03 -4.22
C PHE A 52 3.92 0.81 -4.14
N ALA A 53 2.72 1.02 -3.62
CA ALA A 53 1.66 0.02 -3.59
C ALA A 53 0.78 0.13 -4.83
N THR A 54 0.50 -0.99 -5.47
CA THR A 54 -0.58 -1.12 -6.46
C THR A 54 -1.87 -1.51 -5.73
N ILE A 55 -2.91 -0.71 -5.93
CA ILE A 55 -4.20 -0.84 -5.24
C ILE A 55 -5.26 -1.20 -6.27
N ASP A 56 -5.96 -2.31 -6.04
CA ASP A 56 -7.18 -2.65 -6.76
C ASP A 56 -8.35 -1.81 -6.22
N THR A 57 -8.90 -0.98 -7.09
CA THR A 57 -10.03 -0.09 -6.76
C THR A 57 -11.40 -0.72 -7.05
N GLU A 58 -11.43 -1.90 -7.67
CA GLU A 58 -12.64 -2.68 -7.91
C GLU A 58 -13.01 -3.54 -6.68
N ALA A 59 -12.03 -3.87 -5.83
CA ALA A 59 -12.25 -4.51 -4.54
C ALA A 59 -13.03 -3.59 -3.55
N GLN A 60 -13.87 -4.19 -2.70
CA GLN A 60 -14.55 -3.48 -1.61
C GLN A 60 -14.34 -4.22 -0.28
N PRO A 61 -13.53 -3.68 0.65
CA PRO A 61 -12.75 -2.43 0.54
C PRO A 61 -11.60 -2.52 -0.47
N TRP A 62 -11.00 -1.38 -0.82
CA TRP A 62 -9.82 -1.36 -1.71
C TRP A 62 -8.68 -2.20 -1.13
N GLU A 63 -7.97 -2.91 -2.01
CA GLU A 63 -6.98 -3.89 -1.62
C GLU A 63 -5.61 -3.58 -2.26
N CYS A 64 -4.54 -3.67 -1.48
CA CYS A 64 -3.17 -3.60 -1.94
C CYS A 64 -2.73 -4.99 -2.40
N ILE A 65 -2.47 -5.11 -3.70
CA ILE A 65 -2.17 -6.38 -4.38
C ILE A 65 -0.68 -6.57 -4.68
N SER A 66 0.10 -5.49 -4.71
CA SER A 66 1.56 -5.55 -4.85
C SER A 66 2.25 -4.32 -4.26
N ILE A 67 3.52 -4.47 -3.86
CA ILE A 67 4.41 -3.39 -3.43
C ILE A 67 5.75 -3.55 -4.16
N GLU A 68 6.25 -2.46 -4.74
CA GLU A 68 7.52 -2.39 -5.49
C GLU A 68 8.42 -1.24 -5.03
#